data_AF-A0A8J3SMK0-F1
#
_entry.id   AF-A0A8J3SMK0-F1
#
_cell.length_a   1.000
_cell.length_b   1.000
_cell.length_c   1.000
_cell.angle_alpha   90.00
_cell.angle_beta   90.00
_cell.angle_gamma   90.00
#
_symmetry.space_group_name_H-M   'P 1'
#
loop_
_entity.id
_entity.type
_entity.pdbx_description
1 polymer ?
#
loop_
_entity_poly.entity_id
_entity_poly.type
_entity_poly.pdbx_seq_one_letter_code
_entity_poly.pdbx_strand_id
1 'polypeptide(L)'
;MRPRPGGQGDAFRCVGCRLEVPLAAPGTAHRNHCPTCLTSLHVDRRVPGDRRSTCRGRMTALGVEVRGDGEWVIIHHCLACGELSANRIAGDDNALALLRVALRPLSGPRLPLLQRGAL
;
A
#
# COMPACT_ATOMS: atom_id res chain seq x y z
N MET A 1 -7.05 -40.58 0.72
CA MET A 1 -6.69 -39.42 -0.13
C MET A 1 -6.01 -38.37 0.74
N ARG A 2 -4.75 -38.02 0.47
CA ARG A 2 -4.06 -36.89 1.13
C ARG A 2 -4.35 -35.60 0.34
N PRO A 3 -4.68 -34.47 0.99
CA PRO A 3 -4.94 -33.23 0.27
C PRO A 3 -3.64 -32.63 -0.29
N ARG A 4 -3.72 -32.05 -1.50
CA ARG A 4 -2.62 -31.40 -2.21
C ARG A 4 -2.20 -30.09 -1.52
N PRO A 5 -0.89 -29.73 -1.46
CA PRO A 5 -0.47 -28.42 -1.01
C PRO A 5 -0.57 -27.44 -2.18
N GLY A 6 -1.58 -26.56 -2.18
CA GLY A 6 -1.76 -25.61 -3.29
C GLY A 6 -2.96 -24.67 -3.23
N GLY A 7 -3.62 -24.50 -2.08
CA GLY A 7 -4.63 -23.47 -1.91
C GLY A 7 -3.98 -22.15 -1.51
N GLN A 8 -3.90 -21.18 -2.41
CA GLN A 8 -3.67 -19.79 -1.99
C GLN A 8 -4.88 -19.40 -1.15
N GLY A 9 -4.68 -19.18 0.14
CA GLY A 9 -5.77 -18.72 1.01
C GLY A 9 -6.35 -17.42 0.48
N ASP A 10 -7.68 -17.29 0.51
CA ASP A 10 -8.41 -16.12 0.02
C ASP A 10 -8.17 -14.84 0.87
N ALA A 11 -7.20 -14.89 1.78
CA ALA A 11 -6.80 -13.82 2.67
C ALA A 11 -5.31 -13.89 3.00
N PHE A 12 -4.74 -12.77 3.47
CA PHE A 12 -3.41 -12.70 4.06
C PHE A 12 -3.46 -12.03 5.43
N ARG A 13 -2.51 -12.36 6.30
CA ARG A 13 -2.34 -11.67 7.58
C ARG A 13 -1.41 -10.46 7.40
N CYS A 14 -1.91 -9.26 7.69
CA CYS A 14 -1.16 -8.02 7.53
C CYS A 14 0.11 -8.00 8.40
N VAL A 15 1.26 -7.68 7.82
CA VAL A 15 2.53 -7.54 8.56
C VAL A 15 2.65 -6.24 9.37
N GLY A 16 1.75 -5.28 9.15
CA GLY A 16 1.67 -4.02 9.90
C GLY A 16 0.78 -4.12 11.13
N CYS A 17 -0.51 -4.42 10.94
CA CYS A 17 -1.52 -4.42 12.00
C CYS A 17 -2.02 -5.81 12.42
N ARG A 18 -1.55 -6.89 11.77
CA ARG A 18 -1.89 -8.30 12.09
C ARG A 18 -3.33 -8.73 11.83
N LEU A 19 -4.19 -7.85 11.30
CA LEU A 19 -5.51 -8.20 10.79
C LEU A 19 -5.43 -9.21 9.64
N GLU A 20 -6.43 -10.06 9.55
CA GLU A 20 -6.67 -10.92 8.38
C GLU A 20 -7.39 -10.09 7.30
N VAL A 21 -6.87 -10.11 6.08
CA VAL A 21 -7.29 -9.24 4.99
C VAL A 21 -7.67 -10.10 3.79
N PRO A 22 -8.93 -10.06 3.31
CA PRO A 22 -9.33 -10.74 2.09
C PRO A 22 -8.54 -10.28 0.88
N LEU A 23 -8.12 -11.19 0.02
CA LEU A 23 -7.49 -10.86 -1.26
C LEU A 23 -8.49 -10.23 -2.23
N ALA A 24 -9.76 -10.65 -2.16
CA ALA A 24 -10.85 -10.05 -2.91
C ALA A 24 -11.10 -8.61 -2.45
N ALA A 25 -11.27 -7.70 -3.41
CA ALA A 25 -11.44 -6.29 -3.17
C ALA A 25 -12.20 -5.62 -4.33
N PRO A 26 -13.11 -4.68 -4.07
CA PRO A 26 -13.72 -3.89 -5.13
C PRO A 26 -12.67 -3.04 -5.87
N GLY A 27 -12.72 -3.02 -7.20
CA GLY A 27 -11.88 -2.12 -8.03
C GLY A 27 -10.44 -2.57 -8.29
N THR A 28 -10.00 -3.71 -7.75
CA THR A 28 -8.66 -4.27 -8.02
C THR A 28 -8.66 -5.79 -8.07
N ALA A 29 -7.96 -6.36 -9.06
CA ALA A 29 -7.75 -7.81 -9.17
C ALA A 29 -6.61 -8.32 -8.28
N HIS A 30 -5.74 -7.42 -7.80
CA HIS A 30 -4.51 -7.78 -7.10
C HIS A 30 -4.33 -6.89 -5.87
N ARG A 31 -5.11 -7.12 -4.81
CA ARG A 31 -4.88 -6.45 -3.52
C ARG A 31 -3.48 -6.79 -3.02
N ASN A 32 -2.69 -5.75 -2.74
CA ASN A 32 -1.34 -5.88 -2.21
C ASN A 32 -1.14 -5.19 -0.86
N HIS A 33 -2.12 -4.45 -0.34
CA HIS A 33 -2.04 -3.78 0.96
C HIS A 33 -3.26 -4.05 1.83
N CYS A 34 -3.08 -3.87 3.13
CA CYS A 34 -4.18 -3.91 4.10
C CYS A 34 -5.06 -2.65 3.97
N PRO A 35 -6.39 -2.77 3.86
CA PRO A 35 -7.26 -1.60 3.72
C PRO A 35 -7.27 -0.71 4.97
N THR A 36 -6.99 -1.27 6.15
CA THR A 36 -7.01 -0.53 7.42
C THR A 36 -5.75 0.31 7.65
N CYS A 37 -4.57 -0.25 7.36
CA CYS A 37 -3.28 0.39 7.70
C CYS A 37 -2.38 0.66 6.49
N LEU A 38 -2.84 0.32 5.27
CA LEU A 38 -2.17 0.52 3.98
C LEU A 38 -0.79 -0.13 3.85
N THR A 39 -0.39 -0.96 4.82
CA THR A 39 0.87 -1.72 4.77
C THR A 39 0.76 -2.83 3.74
N SER A 40 1.80 -2.97 2.94
CA SER A 40 1.97 -4.01 1.94
C SER A 40 3.15 -4.92 2.30
N LEU A 41 3.31 -6.02 1.56
CA LEU A 41 4.46 -6.91 1.59
C LEU A 41 5.09 -6.94 0.19
N HIS A 42 6.41 -6.86 0.09
CA HIS A 42 7.10 -6.92 -1.19
C HIS A 42 7.10 -8.35 -1.74
N VAL A 43 6.01 -8.67 -2.44
CA VAL A 43 5.77 -10.00 -3.03
C VAL A 43 5.82 -9.99 -4.55
N ASP A 44 5.57 -8.85 -5.20
CA ASP A 44 5.65 -8.72 -6.65
C ASP A 44 7.04 -8.26 -7.09
N ARG A 45 7.51 -8.68 -8.28
CA ARG A 45 8.70 -8.09 -8.91
C ARG A 45 8.31 -6.85 -9.71
N ARG A 46 8.20 -7.00 -11.04
CA ARG A 46 7.92 -5.89 -11.96
C ARG A 46 6.49 -5.88 -12.46
N VAL A 47 5.80 -7.02 -12.38
CA VAL A 47 4.43 -7.16 -12.86
C VAL A 47 3.50 -7.23 -11.64
N PRO A 48 2.53 -6.31 -11.50
CA PRO A 48 1.56 -6.37 -10.42
C PRO A 48 0.87 -7.74 -10.36
N GLY A 49 0.82 -8.34 -9.18
CA GLY A 49 0.23 -9.66 -8.95
C GLY A 49 1.10 -10.85 -9.34
N ASP A 50 2.34 -10.67 -9.84
CA ASP A 50 3.19 -11.80 -10.21
C ASP A 50 3.62 -12.67 -9.01
N ARG A 51 3.65 -12.10 -7.81
CA ARG A 51 4.06 -12.75 -6.56
C ARG A 51 5.43 -13.44 -6.64
N ARG A 52 6.36 -12.93 -7.47
CA ARG A 52 7.67 -13.53 -7.76
C ARG A 52 8.84 -12.95 -6.94
N SER A 53 8.62 -11.95 -6.11
CA SER A 53 9.68 -11.33 -5.30
C SER A 53 10.06 -12.21 -4.12
N THR A 54 11.37 -12.40 -3.95
CA THR A 54 11.95 -13.10 -2.80
C THR A 54 12.23 -12.18 -1.62
N CYS A 55 12.09 -10.85 -1.80
CA CYS A 55 12.40 -9.85 -0.77
C CYS A 55 11.51 -10.02 0.46
N ARG A 56 10.18 -10.06 0.26
CA ARG A 56 9.18 -10.19 1.34
C ARG A 56 9.32 -9.14 2.44
N GLY A 57 9.98 -8.01 2.15
CA GLY A 57 10.12 -6.89 3.08
C GLY A 57 8.79 -6.17 3.29
N ARG A 58 8.57 -5.65 4.50
CA ARG A 58 7.41 -4.78 4.78
C ARG A 58 7.49 -3.54 3.89
N MET A 59 6.39 -3.22 3.23
CA MET A 59 6.27 -1.98 2.46
C MET A 59 5.34 -1.01 3.16
N THR A 60 5.83 0.22 3.40
CA THR A 60 5.04 1.30 4.00
C THR A 60 4.44 2.17 2.92
N ALA A 61 3.23 2.70 3.13
CA ALA A 61 2.69 3.78 2.30
C ALA A 61 3.57 5.03 2.50
N LEU A 62 4.26 5.44 1.43
CA LEU A 62 5.13 6.61 1.38
C LEU A 62 4.34 7.85 0.98
N GLY A 63 3.46 7.73 -0.01
CA GLY A 63 2.65 8.82 -0.56
C GLY A 63 1.47 8.29 -1.36
N VAL A 64 0.72 9.21 -1.96
CA VAL A 64 -0.34 8.91 -2.93
C VAL A 64 -0.12 9.72 -4.21
N GLU A 65 -0.51 9.14 -5.32
CA GLU A 65 -0.60 9.78 -6.63
C GLU A 65 -2.06 9.75 -7.07
N VAL A 66 -2.53 10.83 -7.72
CA VAL A 66 -3.83 10.86 -8.39
C VAL A 66 -3.57 10.91 -9.89
N ARG A 67 -4.03 9.90 -10.62
CA ARG A 67 -3.88 9.80 -12.07
C ARG A 67 -4.83 10.76 -12.78
N GLY A 68 -4.64 10.95 -14.10
CA GLY A 68 -5.43 11.88 -14.90
C GLY A 68 -6.94 11.59 -14.96
N ASP A 69 -7.33 10.34 -14.72
CA ASP A 69 -8.73 9.88 -14.61
C ASP A 69 -9.30 10.00 -13.19
N GLY A 70 -8.53 10.55 -12.25
CA GLY A 70 -8.90 10.68 -10.85
C GLY A 70 -8.63 9.45 -10.00
N GLU A 71 -8.06 8.37 -10.55
CA GLU A 71 -7.72 7.19 -9.75
C GLU A 71 -6.59 7.47 -8.77
N TRP A 72 -6.79 7.03 -7.53
CA TRP A 72 -5.79 7.10 -6.48
C TRP A 72 -4.90 5.86 -6.49
N VAL A 73 -3.60 6.10 -6.34
CA VAL A 73 -2.57 5.08 -6.28
C VAL A 73 -1.72 5.33 -5.04
N ILE A 74 -1.46 4.29 -4.26
CA ILE A 74 -0.56 4.34 -3.13
C ILE A 74 0.86 4.06 -3.63
N ILE A 75 1.79 4.95 -3.30
CA ILE A 75 3.22 4.70 -3.49
C ILE A 75 3.75 4.01 -2.24
N HIS A 76 4.17 2.77 -2.38
CA HIS A 76 4.76 1.96 -1.33
C HIS A 76 6.27 1.97 -1.41
N HIS A 77 6.96 2.05 -0.27
CA HIS A 77 8.41 1.92 -0.15
C HIS A 77 8.76 0.66 0.65
N CYS A 78 9.58 -0.21 0.06
CA CYS A 78 10.08 -1.40 0.74
C CYS A 78 11.18 -1.06 1.74
N LEU A 79 10.94 -1.32 3.03
CA LEU A 79 11.90 -1.04 4.08
C LEU A 79 13.13 -1.97 4.08
N ALA A 80 13.09 -3.06 3.31
CA ALA A 80 14.19 -4.02 3.25
C ALA A 80 15.17 -3.76 2.08
N CYS A 81 14.66 -3.33 0.91
CA CYS A 81 15.47 -3.18 -0.30
C CYS A 81 15.34 -1.81 -0.98
N GLY A 82 14.51 -0.90 -0.49
CA GLY A 82 14.35 0.45 -1.04
C GLY A 82 13.43 0.57 -2.27
N GLU A 83 12.97 -0.56 -2.83
CA GLU A 83 12.11 -0.56 -4.03
C GLU A 83 10.80 0.23 -3.79
N LEU A 84 10.37 0.97 -4.81
CA LEU A 84 9.09 1.66 -4.84
C LEU A 84 8.08 0.86 -5.68
N SER A 85 6.83 0.82 -5.24
CA SER A 85 5.74 0.18 -5.98
C SER A 85 4.51 1.09 -5.97
N ALA A 86 3.79 1.12 -7.08
CA ALA A 86 2.58 1.91 -7.25
C ALA A 86 1.37 0.97 -7.30
N ASN A 87 0.55 1.00 -6.26
CA ASN A 87 -0.59 0.09 -6.10
C ASN A 87 -1.91 0.86 -6.10
N ARG A 88 -2.83 0.51 -7.01
CA ARG A 88 -4.17 1.10 -7.05
C ARG A 88 -4.90 0.86 -5.71
N ILE A 89 -5.65 1.85 -5.24
CA ILE A 89 -6.53 1.66 -4.08
C ILE A 89 -7.66 0.67 -4.39
N ALA A 90 -8.17 0.02 -3.35
CA ALA A 90 -9.41 -0.73 -3.41
C ALA A 90 -10.59 0.11 -2.91
N GLY A 91 -11.80 -0.23 -3.33
CA GLY A 91 -13.01 0.47 -2.90
C GLY A 91 -13.32 0.34 -1.40
N ASP A 92 -12.65 -0.56 -0.68
CA ASP A 92 -12.78 -0.75 0.76
C ASP A 92 -11.58 -0.22 1.56
N ASP A 93 -10.66 0.50 0.92
CA ASP A 93 -9.55 1.15 1.63
C ASP A 93 -10.04 2.23 2.58
N ASN A 94 -9.44 2.30 3.77
CA ASN A 94 -9.80 3.28 4.76
C ASN A 94 -9.45 4.70 4.28
N ALA A 95 -10.49 5.49 3.97
CA ALA A 95 -10.35 6.86 3.48
C ALA A 95 -9.52 7.76 4.42
N LEU A 96 -9.67 7.61 5.74
CA LEU A 96 -8.89 8.40 6.70
C LEU A 96 -7.41 8.01 6.67
N ALA A 97 -7.09 6.72 6.49
CA ALA A 97 -5.70 6.28 6.33
C ALA A 97 -5.08 6.86 5.04
N LEU A 98 -5.83 6.87 3.93
CA LEU A 98 -5.40 7.47 2.66
C LEU A 98 -5.16 8.98 2.81
N LEU A 99 -6.09 9.71 3.41
CA LEU A 99 -5.94 11.15 3.66
C LEU A 99 -4.75 11.46 4.56
N ARG A 100 -4.48 10.65 5.59
CA ARG A 100 -3.29 10.80 6.44
C ARG A 100 -1.99 10.66 5.66
N VAL A 101 -1.94 9.77 4.68
CA VAL A 101 -0.77 9.64 3.79
C VAL A 101 -0.64 10.88 2.90
N ALA A 102 -1.75 11.32 2.28
CA ALA A 102 -1.77 12.50 1.40
C ALA A 102 -1.39 13.81 2.12
N LEU A 103 -1.84 13.98 3.35
CA LEU A 103 -1.64 15.20 4.14
C LEU A 103 -0.37 15.17 4.99
N ARG A 104 0.42 14.09 4.94
CA ARG A 104 1.67 13.96 5.72
C ARG A 104 2.62 15.16 5.54
N PRO A 105 2.85 15.70 4.32
CA PRO A 105 3.70 16.88 4.15
C PRO A 105 3.19 18.11 4.90
N LEU A 106 1.88 18.20 5.16
CA LEU A 106 1.27 19.32 5.87
C LEU A 106 1.31 19.18 7.39
N SER A 107 1.73 18.02 7.91
CA SER A 107 1.77 17.73 9.34
C SER A 107 3.16 17.97 9.96
N GLY A 108 4.13 18.46 9.19
CA GLY A 108 5.51 18.66 9.63
C GLY A 108 5.80 20.09 10.13
N PRO A 109 6.81 20.29 10.99
CA PRO A 109 7.20 21.61 11.51
C PRO A 109 7.78 22.55 10.45
N ARG A 110 8.06 22.05 9.23
CA ARG A 110 8.57 22.81 8.08
C ARG A 110 7.48 23.03 7.03
N LEU A 111 6.27 23.38 7.47
CA LEU A 111 5.20 23.73 6.55
C LEU A 111 5.64 24.94 5.70
N PRO A 112 5.76 24.83 4.36
CA PRO A 112 6.24 25.93 3.52
C PRO A 112 5.36 27.18 3.61
N LEU A 113 4.08 27.01 3.94
CA LEU A 113 3.08 28.07 4.01
C LEU A 113 3.27 29.01 5.23
N LEU A 114 4.00 28.58 6.26
CA LEU A 114 4.29 29.40 7.45
C LEU A 114 5.66 30.09 7.40
N GLN A 115 6.43 29.90 6.32
CA GLN A 115 7.76 30.52 6.15
C GLN A 115 7.73 31.86 5.40
N ARG A 116 6.54 32.39 5.05
CA ARG A 116 6.41 33.74 4.50
C ARG A 116 6.28 34.78 5.61
N GLY A 117 7.43 35.16 6.18
CA GLY A 117 7.53 36.22 7.19
C GLY A 117 8.96 36.68 7.48
N ALA A 118 9.90 36.50 6.55
CA ALA A 118 11.27 36.98 6.66
C ALA A 118 11.68 37.67 5.35
N LEU A 119 11.15 38.87 5.12
CA LEU A 119 11.72 39.91 4.26
C LEU A 119 11.48 41.25 4.95
#